data_AF-A0A0F9LY40-F1
#
_entry.id   AF-A0A0F9LY40-F1
#
_cell.length_a   1.000
_cell.length_b   1.000
_cell.length_c   1.000
_cell.angle_alpha   90.00
_cell.angle_beta   90.00
_cell.angle_gamma   90.00
#
_symmetry.space_group_name_H-M   'P 1'
#
loop_
_entity.id
_entity.type
_entity.pdbx_description
1 polymer ?
#
loop_
_entity_poly.entity_id
_entity_poly.type
_entity_poly.pdbx_seq_one_letter_code
_entity_poly.pdbx_strand_id
1 'polypeptide(L)' 'MKNMQSLHGIIESLPQEFTQEILNCDSVVRLMEIRWETTDPDKIAVIDARIENINYLVS' A
#
# COMPACT_ATOMS: atom_id res chain seq x y z
N MET A 1 2.03 -18.34 16.00
CA MET A 1 1.82 -18.42 14.54
C MET A 1 1.42 -17.04 14.07
N LYS A 2 2.19 -16.36 13.21
CA LYS A 2 1.73 -15.13 12.56
C LYS A 2 0.65 -15.56 11.56
N ASN A 3 -0.62 -15.19 11.79
CA ASN A 3 -1.64 -15.29 10.76
C ASN A 3 -1.18 -14.40 9.59
N MET A 4 -0.77 -14.99 8.47
CA MET A 4 -0.55 -14.22 7.23
C MET A 4 -1.93 -13.81 6.73
N GLN A 5 -2.36 -12.59 7.05
CA GLN A 5 -3.52 -11.99 6.42
C GLN A 5 -3.22 -11.77 4.93
N SER A 6 -4.22 -12.01 4.07
CA SER A 6 -4.11 -11.69 2.65
C SER A 6 -4.06 -10.18 2.45
N LEU A 7 -3.49 -9.72 1.32
CA LEU A 7 -3.49 -8.29 1.00
C LEU A 7 -4.91 -7.71 0.94
N HIS A 8 -5.88 -8.48 0.45
CA HIS A 8 -7.29 -8.10 0.47
C HIS A 8 -7.80 -7.88 1.89
N GLY A 9 -7.52 -8.82 2.81
CA GLY A 9 -7.92 -8.68 4.22
C GLY A 9 -7.21 -7.54 4.95
N ILE A 10 -5.98 -7.20 4.55
CA ILE A 10 -5.25 -6.02 5.04
C ILE A 10 -5.93 -4.73 4.55
N ILE A 11 -6.31 -4.67 3.28
CA ILE A 11 -7.01 -3.49 2.72
C ILE A 11 -8.36 -3.28 3.42
N GLU A 12 -9.10 -4.35 3.71
CA GLU A 12 -10.39 -4.26 4.42
C GLU A 12 -10.25 -3.84 5.89
N SER A 13 -9.10 -4.08 6.53
CA SER A 13 -8.86 -3.73 7.93
C SER A 13 -8.33 -2.31 8.13
N LEU A 14 -7.69 -1.73 7.11
CA LEU A 14 -7.13 -0.39 7.17
C LEU A 14 -8.19 0.70 6.99
N PRO A 15 -7.93 1.94 7.47
CA PRO A 15 -8.83 3.06 7.25
C PRO A 15 -9.11 3.30 5.76
N GLN A 16 -10.39 3.43 5.41
CA GLN A 16 -10.81 3.59 4.02
C GLN A 16 -10.14 4.79 3.34
N GLU A 17 -10.04 5.93 4.02
CA GLU A 17 -9.39 7.14 3.50
C GLU A 17 -7.94 6.88 3.09
N PHE A 18 -7.19 6.16 3.92
CA PHE A 18 -5.81 5.77 3.61
C PHE A 18 -5.75 4.85 2.39
N THR A 19 -6.57 3.79 2.35
CA THR A 19 -6.54 2.84 1.23
C THR A 19 -6.93 3.53 -0.09
N GLN A 20 -7.88 4.45 -0.07
CA GLN A 20 -8.27 5.22 -1.25
C GLN A 20 -7.19 6.21 -1.69
N GLU A 21 -6.48 6.86 -0.77
CA GLU A 21 -5.33 7.70 -1.10
C GLU A 21 -4.27 6.88 -1.85
N ILE A 22 -3.90 5.71 -1.31
CA ILE A 22 -2.88 4.86 -1.93
C ILE A 22 -3.33 4.32 -3.29
N LEU A 23 -4.55 3.78 -3.38
CA LEU A 23 -5.05 3.17 -4.62
C LEU A 23 -5.20 4.18 -5.77
N ASN A 24 -5.49 5.45 -5.45
CA ASN A 24 -5.64 6.52 -6.44
C ASN A 24 -4.33 7.28 -6.71
N CYS A 25 -3.23 6.93 -6.03
CA CYS A 25 -1.93 7.57 -6.26
C CYS A 25 -1.15 6.82 -7.35
N ASP A 26 -0.78 7.55 -8.42
CA ASP A 26 0.04 7.03 -9.52
C ASP A 26 1.51 7.50 -9.44
N SER A 27 1.85 8.32 -8.46
CA SER A 27 3.21 8.83 -8.26
C SER A 27 4.00 7.93 -7.31
N VAL A 28 4.95 7.18 -7.87
CA VAL A 28 5.88 6.35 -7.06
C VAL A 28 6.62 7.21 -6.03
N VAL A 29 7.03 8.43 -6.37
CA VAL A 29 7.71 9.34 -5.44
C VAL A 29 6.81 9.66 -4.25
N ARG A 30 5.54 10.00 -4.48
CA ARG A 30 4.59 10.30 -3.40
C ARG A 30 4.32 9.07 -2.53
N LEU A 31 4.16 7.89 -3.13
CA LEU A 31 3.99 6.64 -2.41
C LEU A 31 5.19 6.33 -1.51
N MET A 32 6.41 6.61 -1.99
CA MET A 32 7.63 6.45 -1.19
C MET A 32 7.68 7.44 -0.02
N GLU A 33 7.25 8.69 -0.19
CA GLU A 33 7.13 9.64 0.93
C GLU A 33 6.19 9.09 2.02
N ILE A 34 4.99 8.64 1.65
CA ILE A 34 4.00 8.10 2.60
C ILE A 34 4.55 6.84 3.29
N ARG A 35 5.26 5.97 2.55
CA ARG A 35 5.89 4.77 3.10
C ARG A 35 6.93 5.10 4.17
N TRP A 36 7.68 6.19 4.00
CA TRP A 36 8.68 6.63 4.98
C TRP A 36 8.06 7.21 6.26
N GLU A 37 6.81 7.69 6.18
CA GLU A 37 6.07 8.26 7.31
C GLU A 37 5.44 7.21 8.23
N THR A 38 5.48 5.92 7.86
CA THR A 38 4.83 4.86 8.64
C THR A 38 5.74 3.69 8.96
N THR A 39 5.53 3.09 10.13
CA THR A 39 6.15 1.83 10.57
C THR A 39 5.16 0.67 10.63
N ASP A 40 3.91 0.92 10.24
CA ASP A 40 2.84 -0.07 10.24
C ASP A 40 3.05 -1.06 9.08
N PRO A 41 3.30 -2.36 9.37
CA PRO A 41 3.59 -3.34 8.34
C PRO A 41 2.44 -3.52 7.34
N ASP A 42 1.19 -3.33 7.77
CA ASP A 42 0.02 -3.51 6.92
C ASP A 42 -0.10 -2.34 5.92
N LYS A 43 0.14 -1.12 6.39
CA LYS A 43 0.23 0.06 5.50
C LYS A 43 1.37 -0.05 4.52
N ILE A 44 2.55 -0.50 4.98
CA ILE A 44 3.72 -0.72 4.12
C ILE A 44 3.40 -1.74 3.02
N ALA A 45 2.73 -2.85 3.36
CA ALA A 45 2.37 -3.87 2.38
C ALA A 45 1.45 -3.33 1.28
N VAL A 46 0.47 -2.49 1.63
CA VAL A 46 -0.45 -1.88 0.64
C VAL A 46 0.28 -0.88 -0.25
N ILE A 47 1.19 -0.07 0.30
CA ILE A 47 1.98 0.89 -0.47
C ILE A 47 2.93 0.17 -1.43
N ASP A 48 3.66 -0.83 -0.94
CA ASP A 48 4.61 -1.61 -1.75
C ASP A 48 3.89 -2.32 -2.91
N ALA A 49 2.71 -2.90 -2.66
CA ALA A 49 1.88 -3.51 -3.69
C ALA A 49 1.40 -2.49 -4.75
N ARG A 50 1.09 -1.25 -4.34
CA ARG A 50 0.70 -0.21 -5.29
C ARG A 50 1.89 0.22 -6.18
N ILE A 51 3.06 0.40 -5.59
CA ILE A 51 4.29 0.73 -6.32
C ILE A 51 4.61 -0.35 -7.35
N GLU A 52 4.54 -1.63 -6.95
CA GLU A 52 4.73 -2.77 -7.85
C GLU A 52 3.73 -2.76 -9.01
N ASN A 53 2.45 -2.50 -8.72
CA ASN A 53 1.41 -2.42 -9.75
C ASN A 53 1.68 -1.30 -10.77
N ILE A 54 2.09 -0.10 -10.32
CA ILE A 54 2.44 1.01 -11.22
C ILE A 54 3.62 0.62 -12.10
N ASN A 55 4.69 0.09 -11.50
CA ASN A 55 5.90 -0.29 -12.25
C ASN A 55 5.60 -1.36 -13.31
N TYR A 56 4.70 -2.31 -13.00
CA TYR A 56 4.27 -3.34 -13.96
C TYR A 56 3.50 -2.76 -15.15
N LEU A 57 2.68 -1.71 -14.94
CA LEU A 57 1.89 -1.09 -16.01
C LEU A 57 2.71 -0.22 -16.97
N VAL A 58 3.91 0.20 -16.56
CA VAL A 58 4.80 1.07 -17.34
C VAL A 58 5.93 0.29 -18.01
N SER A 59 6.09 -0.99 -17.68
CA SER A 59 7.08 -1.92 -18.26
C SER A 59 6.52 -2.67 -19.47
#